data_AF-A0A2J8TE14-F1
#
_entry.id   AF-A0A2J8TE14-F1
#
_cell.length_a   1.000
_cell.length_b   1.000
_cell.length_c   1.000
_cell.angle_alpha   90.00
_cell.angle_beta   90.00
_cell.angle_gamma   90.00
#
_symmetry.space_group_name_H-M   'P 1'
#
loop_
_entity.id
_entity.type
_entity.pdbx_description
1 polymer ?
#
loop_
_entity_poly.entity_id
_entity_poly.type
_entity_poly.pdbx_seq_one_letter_code
_entity_poly.pdbx_strand_id
1 'polypeptide(L)'
;MEKRETFVQAVSKELVGEFLQFVQLDKEASDPFSLNELLDELSRKQKEELWQRLKNLLTDVLLESPVDGWQVVEAQGEDNMETEHGSKMRKSIEIIYAITSVILASVSVINESENYEALLECVIILNGILYALPESERKLQSSIQDLCVTWWEKGLPAKEDTGKTAFVMLLRRSLETKTGADICRLWRIHQALYCFDYDLEESGEIKDMLLECFININYIKKEEGRRFLSCLFNWNINFIKMIHGTIKNQLQGLQKSLMVYIAEIYFRAWKKASGKILETIENDCIQDFMFHGIHLPRRSPVHSKVREVLSYFHHQKKVRQGVEEMLYRLYKPILWRGLKARNSEVRSNAALLFVEAFPIRDPNLHAIEMDSEIQKQFEELYGSLVCVK
;
A
#
# COMPACT_ATOMS: atom_id res chain seq x y z
N MET A 1 9.50 43.39 -4.37
CA MET A 1 8.09 43.68 -4.70
C MET A 1 7.83 43.51 -6.19
N GLU A 2 8.59 44.18 -7.07
CA GLU A 2 8.43 44.10 -8.53
C GLU A 2 8.41 42.66 -9.08
N LYS A 3 9.44 41.83 -8.80
CA LYS A 3 9.48 40.43 -9.26
C LYS A 3 8.27 39.57 -8.84
N ARG A 4 7.71 39.80 -7.65
CA ARG A 4 6.57 39.03 -7.13
C ARG A 4 5.31 39.36 -7.91
N GLU A 5 5.08 40.64 -8.15
CA GLU A 5 3.94 41.13 -8.92
C GLU A 5 4.07 40.73 -10.40
N THR A 6 5.27 40.81 -10.98
CA THR A 6 5.54 40.32 -12.33
C THR A 6 5.23 38.84 -12.46
N PHE A 7 5.63 38.00 -11.51
CA PHE A 7 5.31 36.56 -11.56
C PHE A 7 3.80 36.31 -11.51
N VAL A 8 3.08 36.95 -10.58
CA VAL A 8 1.61 36.80 -10.49
C VAL A 8 0.94 37.25 -11.79
N GLN A 9 1.38 38.35 -12.39
CA GLN A 9 0.83 38.86 -13.64
C GLN A 9 1.16 37.97 -14.85
N ALA A 10 2.33 37.34 -14.87
CA ALA A 10 2.76 36.45 -15.95
C ALA A 10 1.87 35.19 -16.06
N VAL A 11 1.18 34.79 -14.99
CA VAL A 11 0.18 33.72 -15.04
C VAL A 11 -1.08 34.22 -15.76
N SER A 12 -1.02 34.20 -17.09
CA SER A 12 -2.11 34.54 -17.98
C SER A 12 -1.90 33.90 -19.36
N LYS A 13 -2.95 33.86 -20.16
CA LYS A 13 -2.89 33.31 -21.52
C LYS A 13 -2.01 34.16 -22.43
N GLU A 14 -2.03 35.48 -22.24
CA GLU A 14 -1.26 36.44 -23.02
C GLU A 14 0.24 36.36 -22.73
N LEU A 15 0.61 36.01 -21.50
CA LEU A 15 2.00 35.99 -21.02
C LEU A 15 2.51 34.57 -20.74
N VAL A 16 1.89 33.54 -21.34
CA VAL A 16 2.28 32.13 -21.15
C VAL A 16 3.77 31.88 -21.39
N GLY A 17 4.39 32.58 -22.36
CA GLY A 17 5.82 32.46 -22.62
C GLY A 17 6.69 32.92 -21.45
N GLU A 18 6.32 34.04 -20.80
CA GLU A 18 7.01 34.56 -19.62
C GLU A 18 6.79 33.65 -18.40
N PHE A 19 5.57 33.14 -18.24
CA PHE A 19 5.26 32.15 -17.20
C PHE A 19 6.12 30.89 -17.31
N LEU A 20 6.23 30.32 -18.51
CA LEU A 20 7.07 29.15 -18.76
C LEU A 20 8.55 29.44 -18.48
N GLN A 21 9.03 30.64 -18.79
CA GLN A 21 10.40 31.05 -18.44
C GLN A 21 10.63 31.05 -16.93
N PHE A 22 9.71 31.59 -16.12
CA PHE A 22 9.85 31.53 -14.66
C PHE A 22 9.95 30.11 -14.11
N VAL A 23 9.11 29.19 -14.61
CA VAL A 23 9.16 27.78 -14.18
C VAL A 23 10.42 27.07 -14.71
N GLN A 24 10.94 27.49 -15.85
CA GLN A 24 12.20 26.97 -16.37
C GLN A 24 13.41 27.43 -15.55
N LEU A 25 13.43 28.69 -15.10
CA LEU A 25 14.49 29.22 -14.23
C LEU A 25 14.59 28.44 -12.90
N ASP A 26 13.47 28.07 -12.29
CA ASP A 26 13.45 27.26 -11.06
C ASP A 26 14.09 25.86 -11.23
N LYS A 27 14.13 25.33 -12.45
CA LYS A 27 14.75 24.04 -12.76
C LYS A 27 16.24 24.15 -13.03
N GLU A 28 16.75 25.34 -13.32
CA GLU A 28 18.14 25.57 -13.67
C GLU A 28 18.97 25.68 -12.39
N ALA A 29 19.71 24.62 -12.05
CA ALA A 29 20.54 24.58 -10.83
C ALA A 29 21.61 25.68 -10.72
N SER A 30 21.89 26.40 -11.80
CA SER A 30 22.79 27.55 -11.85
C SER A 30 22.12 28.90 -11.59
N ASP A 31 20.80 28.98 -11.66
CA ASP A 31 20.07 30.23 -11.44
C ASP A 31 19.70 30.39 -9.95
N PRO A 32 19.82 31.61 -9.38
CA PRO A 32 19.44 31.86 -7.99
C PRO A 32 17.91 31.92 -7.75
N PHE A 33 17.08 31.85 -8.79
CA PHE A 33 15.63 31.88 -8.65
C PHE A 33 15.10 30.63 -7.96
N SER A 34 14.25 30.84 -6.94
CA SER A 34 13.54 29.77 -6.22
C SER A 34 12.05 30.09 -6.18
N LEU A 35 11.26 29.22 -6.80
CA LEU A 35 9.80 29.33 -6.79
C LEU A 35 9.25 29.23 -5.36
N ASN A 36 9.81 28.35 -4.53
CA ASN A 36 9.38 28.19 -3.14
C ASN A 36 9.60 29.49 -2.34
N GLU A 37 10.76 30.13 -2.47
CA GLU A 37 11.06 31.40 -1.80
C GLU A 37 10.12 32.50 -2.29
N LEU A 38 9.87 32.59 -3.60
CA LEU A 38 8.96 33.57 -4.16
C LEU A 38 7.54 33.41 -3.60
N LEU A 39 7.04 32.17 -3.52
CA LEU A 39 5.70 31.85 -3.02
C LEU A 39 5.54 32.13 -1.51
N ASP A 40 6.56 31.83 -0.71
CA ASP A 40 6.59 32.15 0.72
C ASP A 40 6.51 33.65 0.98
N GLU A 41 7.13 34.43 0.10
CA GLU A 41 7.18 35.88 0.21
C GLU A 41 5.90 36.61 -0.30
N LEU A 42 4.96 35.89 -0.93
CA LEU A 42 3.71 36.48 -1.40
C LEU A 42 2.80 36.84 -0.21
N SER A 43 2.20 38.04 -0.28
CA SER A 43 1.12 38.37 0.64
C SER A 43 -0.09 37.48 0.39
N ARG A 44 -0.96 37.34 1.39
CA ARG A 44 -2.22 36.58 1.28
C ARG A 44 -3.01 36.91 0.00
N LYS A 45 -3.19 38.21 -0.29
CA LYS A 45 -3.94 38.65 -1.48
C LYS A 45 -3.27 38.21 -2.78
N GLN A 46 -1.94 38.23 -2.84
CA GLN A 46 -1.18 37.81 -4.00
C GLN A 46 -1.24 36.29 -4.21
N LYS A 47 -1.25 35.49 -3.12
CA LYS A 47 -1.46 34.04 -3.23
C LYS A 47 -2.86 33.72 -3.75
N GLU A 48 -3.89 34.34 -3.17
CA GLU A 48 -5.28 34.16 -3.61
C GLU A 48 -5.45 34.58 -5.09
N GLU A 49 -4.85 35.69 -5.52
CA GLU A 49 -4.84 36.12 -6.93
C GLU A 49 -4.11 35.11 -7.83
N LEU A 50 -2.92 34.67 -7.42
CA LEU A 50 -2.13 33.68 -8.17
C LEU A 50 -2.93 32.40 -8.41
N TRP A 51 -3.61 31.87 -7.38
CA TRP A 51 -4.39 30.64 -7.50
C TRP A 51 -5.59 30.81 -8.43
N GLN A 52 -6.25 31.97 -8.41
CA GLN A 52 -7.32 32.28 -9.37
C GLN A 52 -6.79 32.35 -10.81
N ARG A 53 -5.63 32.97 -11.01
CA ARG A 53 -4.98 33.05 -12.33
C ARG A 53 -4.57 31.66 -12.86
N LEU A 54 -3.99 30.82 -12.00
CA LEU A 54 -3.64 29.43 -12.34
C LEU A 54 -4.89 28.64 -12.76
N LYS A 55 -5.99 28.81 -12.03
CA LYS A 55 -7.28 28.16 -12.37
C LYS A 55 -7.80 28.58 -13.73
N ASN A 56 -7.83 29.88 -13.99
CA ASN A 56 -8.31 30.42 -15.26
C ASN A 56 -7.45 29.91 -16.41
N LEU A 57 -6.12 29.98 -16.27
CA LEU A 57 -5.19 29.50 -17.28
C LEU A 57 -5.34 27.99 -17.53
N LEU A 58 -5.46 27.18 -16.48
CA LEU A 58 -5.69 25.74 -16.61
C LEU A 58 -6.98 25.43 -17.37
N THR A 59 -8.05 26.14 -17.02
CA THR A 59 -9.36 25.98 -17.67
C THR A 59 -9.30 26.37 -19.15
N ASP A 60 -8.70 27.52 -19.47
CA ASP A 60 -8.55 28.00 -20.84
C ASP A 60 -7.73 27.02 -21.70
N VAL A 61 -6.63 26.49 -21.17
CA VAL A 61 -5.78 25.52 -21.88
C VAL A 61 -6.54 24.23 -22.20
N LEU A 62 -7.36 23.75 -21.26
CA LEU A 62 -8.18 22.55 -21.45
C LEU A 62 -9.35 22.78 -22.41
N LEU A 63 -9.92 23.99 -22.44
CA LEU A 63 -10.94 24.36 -23.44
C LEU A 63 -10.37 24.44 -24.85
N GLU A 64 -9.12 24.90 -25.00
CA GLU A 64 -8.46 24.95 -26.30
C GLU A 64 -7.99 23.58 -26.79
N SER A 65 -7.60 22.69 -25.88
CA SER A 65 -7.12 21.34 -26.18
C SER A 65 -7.82 20.32 -25.29
N PRO A 66 -9.05 19.89 -25.67
CA PRO A 66 -9.84 18.93 -24.91
C PRO A 66 -9.12 17.58 -24.76
N VAL A 67 -9.31 16.96 -23.59
CA VAL A 67 -8.59 15.73 -23.20
C VAL A 67 -8.96 14.49 -24.03
N ASP A 68 -10.16 14.45 -24.60
CA ASP A 68 -10.68 13.30 -25.36
C ASP A 68 -9.81 12.92 -26.56
N GLY A 69 -9.04 13.87 -27.10
CA GLY A 69 -8.17 13.66 -28.26
C GLY A 69 -6.74 13.22 -27.93
N TRP A 70 -6.29 13.30 -26.68
CA TRP A 70 -4.86 13.20 -26.35
C TRP A 70 -4.26 11.82 -26.62
N GLN A 71 -4.97 10.74 -26.27
CA GLN A 71 -4.49 9.38 -26.51
C GLN A 71 -4.52 8.98 -28.01
N VAL A 72 -5.50 9.49 -28.76
CA VAL A 72 -5.62 9.23 -30.21
C VAL A 72 -4.48 9.89 -30.98
N VAL A 73 -4.08 11.09 -30.56
CA VAL A 73 -2.97 11.83 -31.17
C VAL A 73 -1.62 11.16 -30.92
N GLU A 74 -1.41 10.54 -29.75
CA GLU A 74 -0.21 9.73 -29.48
C GLU A 74 -0.13 8.52 -30.42
N ALA A 75 -1.24 7.77 -30.57
CA ALA A 75 -1.30 6.59 -31.43
C ALA A 75 -1.10 6.89 -32.93
N GLN A 76 -1.42 8.11 -33.39
CA GLN A 76 -1.22 8.56 -34.77
C GLN A 76 0.15 9.20 -35.02
N GLY A 77 0.88 9.57 -33.95
CA GLY A 77 2.16 10.27 -34.02
C GLY A 77 3.36 9.40 -34.40
N GLU A 78 3.20 8.08 -34.53
CA GLU A 78 4.27 7.17 -34.99
C GLU A 78 4.53 7.27 -36.51
N ASP A 79 3.59 7.82 -37.29
CA ASP A 79 3.73 8.07 -38.74
C ASP A 79 4.19 9.52 -39.04
N ASN A 80 5.41 9.87 -38.62
CA ASN A 80 6.36 10.89 -39.14
C ASN A 80 5.90 12.28 -39.69
N MET A 81 4.65 12.72 -39.54
CA MET A 81 4.21 14.09 -39.87
C MET A 81 3.57 14.73 -38.62
N GLU A 82 4.23 15.72 -38.02
CA GLU A 82 3.66 16.50 -36.91
C GLU A 82 2.39 17.20 -37.37
N THR A 83 1.24 16.73 -36.90
CA THR A 83 -0.05 17.37 -37.15
C THR A 83 -0.19 18.63 -36.28
N GLU A 84 -0.96 19.62 -36.76
CA GLU A 84 -1.28 20.84 -36.01
C GLU A 84 -1.94 20.53 -34.65
N HIS A 85 -2.70 19.42 -34.57
CA HIS A 85 -3.24 18.93 -33.30
C HIS A 85 -2.17 18.37 -32.35
N GLY A 86 -1.15 17.66 -32.86
CA GLY A 86 -0.03 17.18 -32.05
C GLY A 86 0.79 18.32 -31.43
N SER A 87 1.07 19.38 -32.19
CA SER A 87 1.83 20.53 -31.67
C SER A 87 1.03 21.32 -30.63
N LYS A 88 -0.29 21.50 -30.83
CA LYS A 88 -1.19 22.13 -29.86
C LYS A 88 -1.26 21.35 -28.56
N MET A 89 -1.42 20.04 -28.64
CA MET A 89 -1.46 19.14 -27.47
C MET A 89 -0.17 19.21 -26.66
N ARG A 90 1.00 19.10 -27.30
CA ARG A 90 2.29 19.21 -26.60
C ARG A 90 2.44 20.53 -25.86
N LYS A 91 2.05 21.64 -26.50
CA LYS A 91 2.06 22.96 -25.86
C LYS A 91 1.10 23.04 -24.66
N SER A 92 -0.10 22.48 -24.76
CA SER A 92 -1.04 22.40 -23.65
C SER A 92 -0.47 21.59 -22.47
N ILE A 93 0.14 20.43 -22.74
CA ILE A 93 0.77 19.59 -21.71
C ILE A 93 1.92 20.33 -21.02
N GLU A 94 2.76 21.05 -21.78
CA GLU A 94 3.85 21.86 -21.23
C GLU A 94 3.33 22.93 -20.27
N ILE A 95 2.25 23.65 -20.65
CA ILE A 95 1.63 24.66 -19.81
C ILE A 95 1.01 24.01 -18.55
N ILE A 96 0.28 22.90 -18.70
CA ILE A 96 -0.31 22.17 -17.57
C ILE A 96 0.77 21.66 -16.61
N TYR A 97 1.91 21.21 -17.12
CA TYR A 97 3.06 20.83 -16.30
C TYR A 97 3.61 22.01 -15.49
N ALA A 98 3.75 23.18 -16.11
CA ALA A 98 4.20 24.38 -15.41
C ALA A 98 3.20 24.81 -14.33
N ILE A 99 1.89 24.80 -14.64
CA ILE A 99 0.81 25.06 -13.68
C ILE A 99 0.89 24.07 -12.50
N THR A 100 1.00 22.78 -12.79
CA THR A 100 1.09 21.72 -11.76
C THR A 100 2.29 21.93 -10.85
N SER A 101 3.44 22.36 -11.40
CA SER A 101 4.66 22.65 -10.64
C SER A 101 4.43 23.80 -9.63
N VAL A 102 3.76 24.87 -10.06
CA VAL A 102 3.45 26.02 -9.19
C VAL A 102 2.38 25.68 -8.16
N ILE A 103 1.37 24.88 -8.52
CA ILE A 103 0.36 24.39 -7.58
C ILE A 103 1.01 23.51 -6.51
N LEU A 104 1.86 22.56 -6.91
CA LEU A 104 2.59 21.69 -5.99
C LEU A 104 3.43 22.50 -5.00
N ALA A 105 4.22 23.46 -5.49
CA ALA A 105 4.98 24.36 -4.63
C ALA A 105 4.06 25.21 -3.74
N SER A 106 2.90 25.63 -4.24
CA SER A 106 1.91 26.39 -3.47
C SER A 106 1.35 25.62 -2.27
N VAL A 107 1.26 24.29 -2.34
CA VAL A 107 0.71 23.48 -1.24
C VAL A 107 1.51 23.67 0.05
N SER A 108 2.83 23.82 -0.03
CA SER A 108 3.68 23.99 1.17
C SER A 108 3.38 25.30 1.90
N VAL A 109 3.07 26.36 1.16
CA VAL A 109 2.91 27.73 1.69
C VAL A 109 1.48 28.11 2.08
N ILE A 110 0.50 27.20 1.92
CA ILE A 110 -0.90 27.42 2.34
C ILE A 110 -0.98 27.62 3.85
N ASN A 111 -1.69 28.66 4.27
CA ASN A 111 -2.08 28.94 5.65
C ASN A 111 -3.60 28.88 5.84
N GLU A 112 -4.06 28.53 7.06
CA GLU A 112 -5.50 28.39 7.39
C GLU A 112 -6.33 29.66 7.13
N SER A 113 -5.70 30.84 7.14
CA SER A 113 -6.40 32.11 6.93
C SER A 113 -6.66 32.45 5.46
N GLU A 114 -6.03 31.77 4.51
CA GLU A 114 -6.05 32.06 3.07
C GLU A 114 -7.25 31.36 2.41
N ASN A 115 -7.90 31.98 1.42
CA ASN A 115 -8.90 31.29 0.59
C ASN A 115 -8.22 30.52 -0.55
N TYR A 116 -8.11 29.20 -0.39
CA TYR A 116 -7.51 28.29 -1.37
C TYR A 116 -8.53 27.49 -2.21
N GLU A 117 -9.78 27.95 -2.33
CA GLU A 117 -10.83 27.29 -3.15
C GLU A 117 -10.38 27.13 -4.62
N ALA A 118 -9.80 28.17 -5.22
CA ALA A 118 -9.31 28.06 -6.60
C ALA A 118 -8.16 27.05 -6.75
N LEU A 119 -7.32 26.92 -5.73
CA LEU A 119 -6.25 25.93 -5.72
C LEU A 119 -6.83 24.52 -5.64
N LEU A 120 -7.85 24.31 -4.80
CA LEU A 120 -8.60 23.05 -4.72
C LEU A 120 -9.26 22.70 -6.06
N GLU A 121 -9.91 23.65 -6.72
CA GLU A 121 -10.50 23.45 -8.05
C GLU A 121 -9.44 22.99 -9.06
N CYS A 122 -8.24 23.59 -9.05
CA CYS A 122 -7.14 23.15 -9.91
C CYS A 122 -6.72 21.70 -9.60
N VAL A 123 -6.60 21.34 -8.32
CA VAL A 123 -6.22 19.98 -7.90
C VAL A 123 -7.26 18.96 -8.37
N ILE A 124 -8.56 19.28 -8.28
CA ILE A 124 -9.64 18.43 -8.76
C ILE A 124 -9.56 18.25 -10.28
N ILE A 125 -9.34 19.34 -11.03
CA ILE A 125 -9.18 19.28 -12.50
C ILE A 125 -7.97 18.42 -12.86
N LEU A 126 -6.81 18.67 -12.24
CA LEU A 126 -5.58 17.92 -12.50
C LEU A 126 -5.72 16.43 -12.17
N ASN A 127 -6.42 16.11 -11.08
CA ASN A 127 -6.73 14.72 -10.72
C ASN A 127 -7.62 14.05 -11.77
N GLY A 128 -8.60 14.77 -12.32
CA GLY A 128 -9.52 14.26 -13.34
C GLY A 128 -8.87 13.99 -14.69
N ILE A 129 -7.96 14.86 -15.14
CA ILE A 129 -7.29 14.70 -16.45
C ILE A 129 -6.23 13.58 -16.46
N LEU A 130 -5.80 13.10 -15.29
CA LEU A 130 -4.72 12.13 -15.16
C LEU A 130 -4.93 10.89 -16.04
N TYR A 131 -6.16 10.36 -16.08
CA TYR A 131 -6.50 9.14 -16.83
C TYR A 131 -6.57 9.36 -18.35
N ALA A 132 -6.66 10.62 -18.78
CA ALA A 132 -6.64 10.98 -20.20
C ALA A 132 -5.22 11.30 -20.70
N LEU A 133 -4.22 11.39 -19.81
CA LEU A 133 -2.85 11.67 -20.22
C LEU A 133 -2.26 10.48 -21.00
N PRO A 134 -1.54 10.76 -22.11
CA PRO A 134 -0.80 9.75 -22.86
C PRO A 134 0.31 9.10 -22.02
N GLU A 135 0.73 7.88 -22.39
CA GLU A 135 1.77 7.15 -21.64
C GLU A 135 3.16 7.79 -21.76
N SER A 136 3.41 8.57 -22.84
CA SER A 136 4.62 9.38 -23.01
C SER A 136 4.80 10.42 -21.90
N GLU A 137 3.71 10.94 -21.32
CA GLU A 137 3.70 12.12 -20.46
C GLU A 137 3.98 11.80 -18.98
N ARG A 138 4.95 10.92 -18.74
CA ARG A 138 5.33 10.45 -17.39
C ARG A 138 5.75 11.57 -16.44
N LYS A 139 6.30 12.67 -16.98
CA LYS A 139 6.70 13.83 -16.16
C LYS A 139 5.48 14.52 -15.54
N LEU A 140 4.44 14.77 -16.33
CA LEU A 140 3.22 15.38 -15.84
C LEU A 140 2.45 14.42 -14.92
N GLN A 141 2.32 13.15 -15.30
CA GLN A 141 1.72 12.13 -14.43
C GLN A 141 2.43 12.06 -13.07
N SER A 142 3.77 12.07 -13.04
CA SER A 142 4.54 12.08 -11.79
C SER A 142 4.32 13.36 -10.97
N SER A 143 4.24 14.52 -11.63
CA SER A 143 4.00 15.80 -10.94
C SER A 143 2.59 15.86 -10.33
N ILE A 144 1.58 15.34 -11.02
CA ILE A 144 0.20 15.22 -10.49
C ILE A 144 0.18 14.23 -9.32
N GLN A 145 0.90 13.10 -9.44
CA GLN A 145 1.03 12.14 -8.34
C GLN A 145 1.63 12.78 -7.09
N ASP A 146 2.73 13.53 -7.25
CA ASP A 146 3.39 14.23 -6.15
C ASP A 146 2.44 15.26 -5.51
N LEU A 147 1.67 15.99 -6.33
CA LEU A 147 0.63 16.90 -5.87
C LEU A 147 -0.43 16.18 -5.04
N CYS A 148 -0.97 15.07 -5.51
CA CYS A 148 -1.97 14.29 -4.77
C CYS A 148 -1.41 13.77 -3.43
N VAL A 149 -0.14 13.32 -3.40
CA VAL A 149 0.53 12.89 -2.17
C VAL A 149 0.66 14.06 -1.19
N THR A 150 1.18 15.22 -1.64
CA THR A 150 1.37 16.39 -0.77
C THR A 150 0.03 16.93 -0.26
N TRP A 151 -1.02 16.93 -1.09
CA TRP A 151 -2.36 17.33 -0.69
C TRP A 151 -2.93 16.42 0.41
N TRP A 152 -2.77 15.09 0.23
CA TRP A 152 -3.16 14.09 1.23
C TRP A 152 -2.40 14.27 2.55
N GLU A 153 -1.07 14.39 2.50
CA GLU A 153 -0.21 14.53 3.68
C GLU A 153 -0.50 15.81 4.46
N LYS A 154 -0.82 16.92 3.78
CA LYS A 154 -1.22 18.18 4.42
C LYS A 154 -2.65 18.13 5.01
N GLY A 155 -3.45 17.11 4.66
CA GLY A 155 -4.77 16.91 5.24
C GLY A 155 -5.81 17.93 4.79
N LEU A 156 -5.65 18.48 3.58
CA LEU A 156 -6.50 19.53 3.02
C LEU A 156 -7.91 19.01 2.63
N PRO A 157 -8.88 19.90 2.35
CA PRO A 157 -10.23 19.50 1.95
C PRO A 157 -10.27 18.59 0.72
N ALA A 158 -11.29 17.74 0.64
CA ALA A 158 -11.50 16.75 -0.44
C ALA A 158 -10.27 15.86 -0.71
N LYS A 159 -9.45 15.61 0.32
CA LYS A 159 -8.26 14.77 0.19
C LYS A 159 -8.59 13.32 -0.13
N GLU A 160 -9.81 12.86 0.08
CA GLU A 160 -10.20 11.47 -0.14
C GLU A 160 -9.95 11.06 -1.60
N ASP A 161 -10.31 11.90 -2.56
CA ASP A 161 -10.15 11.59 -3.99
C ASP A 161 -8.68 11.66 -4.42
N THR A 162 -7.94 12.67 -3.96
CA THR A 162 -6.50 12.77 -4.23
C THR A 162 -5.71 11.65 -3.53
N GLY A 163 -6.14 11.26 -2.34
CA GLY A 163 -5.61 10.11 -1.60
C GLY A 163 -5.80 8.81 -2.36
N LYS A 164 -7.01 8.56 -2.90
CA LYS A 164 -7.29 7.39 -3.75
C LYS A 164 -6.36 7.36 -4.97
N THR A 165 -6.27 8.47 -5.70
CA THR A 165 -5.39 8.55 -6.88
C THR A 165 -3.93 8.32 -6.53
N ALA A 166 -3.42 9.03 -5.50
CA ALA A 166 -2.05 8.86 -5.03
C ALA A 166 -1.76 7.41 -4.63
N PHE A 167 -2.70 6.76 -3.95
CA PHE A 167 -2.59 5.36 -3.54
C PHE A 167 -2.50 4.41 -4.72
N VAL A 168 -3.42 4.52 -5.68
CA VAL A 168 -3.43 3.67 -6.89
C VAL A 168 -2.14 3.83 -7.69
N MET A 169 -1.72 5.07 -7.94
CA MET A 169 -0.50 5.33 -8.71
C MET A 169 0.76 4.82 -7.98
N LEU A 170 0.86 5.02 -6.67
CA LEU A 170 2.01 4.53 -5.90
C LEU A 170 2.03 3.01 -5.84
N LEU A 171 0.86 2.37 -5.66
CA LEU A 171 0.70 0.92 -5.64
C LEU A 171 1.11 0.28 -6.99
N ARG A 172 0.65 0.86 -8.10
CA ARG A 172 1.01 0.40 -9.44
C ARG A 172 2.52 0.52 -9.68
N ARG A 173 3.09 1.70 -9.39
CA ARG A 173 4.54 1.94 -9.53
C ARG A 173 5.37 1.01 -8.65
N SER A 174 4.95 0.73 -7.41
CA SER A 174 5.71 -0.16 -6.52
C SER A 174 5.65 -1.64 -6.90
N LEU A 175 4.69 -2.05 -7.74
CA LEU A 175 4.64 -3.39 -8.33
C LEU A 175 5.53 -3.47 -9.59
N GLU A 176 5.56 -2.42 -10.40
CA GLU A 176 6.39 -2.33 -11.60
C GLU A 176 7.88 -2.15 -11.29
N THR A 177 8.22 -1.32 -10.29
CA THR A 177 9.60 -1.02 -9.97
C THR A 177 10.22 -2.08 -9.05
N LYS A 178 11.50 -2.37 -9.26
CA LYS A 178 12.28 -3.24 -8.37
C LYS A 178 12.83 -2.50 -7.14
N THR A 179 12.44 -1.25 -6.95
CA THR A 179 13.02 -0.38 -5.91
C THR A 179 12.16 -0.38 -4.66
N GLY A 180 12.80 -0.29 -3.49
CA GLY A 180 12.07 -0.15 -2.23
C GLY A 180 11.52 1.25 -1.97
N ALA A 181 11.85 2.26 -2.79
CA ALA A 181 11.47 3.64 -2.52
C ALA A 181 9.95 3.84 -2.62
N ASP A 182 9.32 3.28 -3.65
CA ASP A 182 7.88 3.40 -3.86
C ASP A 182 7.09 2.68 -2.76
N ILE A 183 7.58 1.54 -2.25
CA ILE A 183 6.98 0.85 -1.09
C ILE A 183 7.02 1.74 0.17
N CYS A 184 8.12 2.47 0.39
CA CYS A 184 8.19 3.43 1.51
C CYS A 184 7.18 4.56 1.34
N ARG A 185 7.02 5.08 0.13
CA ARG A 185 6.05 6.15 -0.19
C ARG A 185 4.61 5.66 0.00
N LEU A 186 4.28 4.49 -0.54
CA LEU A 186 2.96 3.86 -0.36
C LEU A 186 2.64 3.64 1.12
N TRP A 187 3.61 3.20 1.92
CA TRP A 187 3.42 3.06 3.36
C TRP A 187 3.09 4.38 4.06
N ARG A 188 3.62 5.54 3.62
CA ARG A 188 3.29 6.84 4.22
C ARG A 188 1.82 7.21 4.03
N ILE A 189 1.25 6.88 2.88
CA ILE A 189 -0.14 7.19 2.54
C ILE A 189 -1.09 6.01 2.72
N HIS A 190 -0.69 4.92 3.39
CA HIS A 190 -1.49 3.68 3.49
C HIS A 190 -2.91 3.87 4.03
N GLN A 191 -3.16 4.94 4.81
CA GLN A 191 -4.49 5.28 5.33
C GLN A 191 -5.48 5.65 4.22
N ALA A 192 -5.01 6.08 3.05
CA ALA A 192 -5.85 6.33 1.88
C ALA A 192 -6.58 5.07 1.39
N LEU A 193 -6.11 3.87 1.76
CA LEU A 193 -6.83 2.62 1.51
C LEU A 193 -8.27 2.66 2.08
N TYR A 194 -8.48 3.33 3.22
CA TYR A 194 -9.79 3.40 3.86
C TYR A 194 -10.76 4.37 3.15
N CYS A 195 -10.30 5.10 2.14
CA CYS A 195 -11.18 5.87 1.27
C CYS A 195 -11.89 4.96 0.24
N PHE A 196 -11.38 3.74 -0.01
CA PHE A 196 -12.00 2.78 -0.92
C PHE A 196 -13.09 1.97 -0.22
N ASP A 197 -14.26 1.92 -0.84
CA ASP A 197 -15.32 1.02 -0.42
C ASP A 197 -15.02 -0.39 -0.96
N TYR A 198 -14.93 -1.36 -0.04
CA TYR A 198 -14.64 -2.74 -0.40
C TYR A 198 -15.74 -3.36 -1.28
N ASP A 199 -17.01 -2.99 -1.11
CA ASP A 199 -18.12 -3.68 -1.77
C ASP A 199 -18.40 -3.14 -3.19
N LEU A 200 -17.76 -2.04 -3.59
CA LEU A 200 -17.87 -1.50 -4.95
C LEU A 200 -17.03 -2.28 -5.96
N GLU A 201 -17.55 -2.38 -7.19
CA GLU A 201 -16.90 -3.05 -8.32
C GLU A 201 -15.60 -2.34 -8.75
N GLU A 202 -15.59 -1.01 -8.66
CA GLU A 202 -14.42 -0.15 -8.95
C GLU A 202 -13.20 -0.49 -8.09
N SER A 203 -13.41 -1.09 -6.91
CA SER A 203 -12.33 -1.55 -6.04
C SER A 203 -11.71 -2.89 -6.49
N GLY A 204 -12.23 -3.51 -7.56
CA GLY A 204 -11.72 -4.77 -8.11
C GLY A 204 -10.25 -4.72 -8.50
N GLU A 205 -9.87 -3.74 -9.32
CA GLU A 205 -8.48 -3.57 -9.78
C GLU A 205 -7.52 -3.38 -8.59
N ILE A 206 -7.96 -2.64 -7.57
CA ILE A 206 -7.15 -2.39 -6.36
C ILE A 206 -7.01 -3.66 -5.54
N LYS A 207 -8.07 -4.46 -5.38
CA LYS A 207 -7.98 -5.75 -4.68
C LYS A 207 -6.94 -6.65 -5.35
N ASP A 208 -6.93 -6.71 -6.68
CA ASP A 208 -5.98 -7.53 -7.43
C ASP A 208 -4.53 -7.06 -7.23
N MET A 209 -4.26 -5.75 -7.37
CA MET A 209 -2.94 -5.18 -7.10
C MET A 209 -2.48 -5.38 -5.64
N LEU A 210 -3.39 -5.25 -4.67
CA LEU A 210 -3.09 -5.50 -3.26
C LEU A 210 -2.77 -6.97 -2.99
N LEU A 211 -3.45 -7.90 -3.67
CA LEU A 211 -3.13 -9.33 -3.59
C LEU A 211 -1.77 -9.65 -4.22
N GLU A 212 -1.42 -8.99 -5.33
CA GLU A 212 -0.11 -9.13 -5.96
C GLU A 212 1.05 -8.74 -5.02
N CYS A 213 0.81 -7.76 -4.14
CA CYS A 213 1.80 -7.37 -3.13
C CYS A 213 2.20 -8.54 -2.20
N PHE A 214 1.31 -9.51 -1.94
CA PHE A 214 1.59 -10.66 -1.08
C PHE A 214 2.48 -11.73 -1.73
N ILE A 215 2.73 -11.63 -3.03
CA ILE A 215 3.57 -12.56 -3.79
C ILE A 215 4.84 -11.87 -4.31
N ASN A 216 4.89 -10.54 -4.19
CA ASN A 216 6.05 -9.73 -4.54
C ASN A 216 7.14 -9.81 -3.47
N ILE A 217 8.31 -10.34 -3.84
CA ILE A 217 9.45 -10.56 -2.93
C ILE A 217 9.94 -9.25 -2.28
N ASN A 218 9.85 -8.12 -3.00
CA ASN A 218 10.31 -6.82 -2.47
C ASN A 218 9.43 -6.37 -1.30
N TYR A 219 8.12 -6.58 -1.40
CA TYR A 219 7.19 -6.31 -0.29
C TYR A 219 7.44 -7.21 0.90
N ILE A 220 7.62 -8.52 0.66
CA ILE A 220 7.82 -9.51 1.74
C ILE A 220 9.13 -9.23 2.50
N LYS A 221 10.23 -8.94 1.79
CA LYS A 221 11.55 -8.73 2.41
C LYS A 221 11.74 -7.36 3.04
N LYS A 222 11.06 -6.32 2.56
CA LYS A 222 11.21 -4.96 3.06
C LYS A 222 10.34 -4.72 4.30
N GLU A 223 10.88 -4.00 5.29
CA GLU A 223 10.17 -3.71 6.54
C GLU A 223 8.89 -2.90 6.33
N GLU A 224 8.94 -1.83 5.53
CA GLU A 224 7.76 -1.03 5.17
C GLU A 224 6.72 -1.87 4.40
N GLY A 225 7.19 -2.79 3.56
CA GLY A 225 6.33 -3.73 2.85
C GLY A 225 5.60 -4.67 3.80
N ARG A 226 6.29 -5.28 4.77
CA ARG A 226 5.63 -6.11 5.80
C ARG A 226 4.64 -5.33 6.65
N ARG A 227 4.96 -4.07 7.00
CA ARG A 227 4.03 -3.19 7.73
C ARG A 227 2.77 -2.94 6.89
N PHE A 228 2.93 -2.62 5.62
CA PHE A 228 1.83 -2.44 4.68
C PHE A 228 1.00 -3.71 4.54
N LEU A 229 1.60 -4.85 4.18
CA LEU A 229 0.89 -6.13 4.05
C LEU A 229 0.13 -6.52 5.32
N SER A 230 0.73 -6.31 6.50
CA SER A 230 0.06 -6.60 7.77
C SER A 230 -1.15 -5.69 8.04
N CYS A 231 -1.17 -4.46 7.54
CA CYS A 231 -2.31 -3.56 7.74
C CYS A 231 -3.49 -3.91 6.83
N LEU A 232 -3.26 -4.56 5.69
CA LEU A 232 -4.32 -4.97 4.76
C LEU A 232 -5.31 -5.98 5.37
N PHE A 233 -4.88 -6.75 6.37
CA PHE A 233 -5.76 -7.64 7.12
C PHE A 233 -6.87 -6.90 7.89
N ASN A 234 -6.72 -5.60 8.11
CA ASN A 234 -7.70 -4.79 8.82
C ASN A 234 -8.71 -4.10 7.89
N TRP A 235 -8.59 -4.26 6.58
CA TRP A 235 -9.44 -3.55 5.61
C TRP A 235 -10.84 -4.18 5.51
N ASN A 236 -10.92 -5.50 5.31
CA ASN A 236 -12.20 -6.22 5.21
C ASN A 236 -12.02 -7.71 5.53
N ILE A 237 -13.01 -8.33 6.20
CA ILE A 237 -12.99 -9.75 6.61
C ILE A 237 -12.89 -10.70 5.39
N ASN A 238 -13.62 -10.42 4.32
CA ASN A 238 -13.55 -11.23 3.10
C ASN A 238 -12.19 -11.08 2.42
N PHE A 239 -11.57 -9.89 2.51
CA PHE A 239 -10.23 -9.68 2.00
C PHE A 239 -9.17 -10.50 2.74
N ILE A 240 -9.30 -10.71 4.06
CA ILE A 240 -8.41 -11.59 4.84
C ILE A 240 -8.38 -13.00 4.22
N LYS A 241 -9.55 -13.54 3.85
CA LYS A 241 -9.68 -14.85 3.22
C LYS A 241 -9.01 -14.88 1.85
N MET A 242 -9.18 -13.82 1.05
CA MET A 242 -8.51 -13.66 -0.25
C MET A 242 -6.99 -13.59 -0.10
N ILE A 243 -6.48 -12.83 0.88
CA ILE A 243 -5.05 -12.76 1.21
C ILE A 243 -4.52 -14.16 1.54
N HIS A 244 -5.20 -14.86 2.44
CA HIS A 244 -4.75 -16.19 2.87
C HIS A 244 -4.79 -17.22 1.74
N GLY A 245 -5.86 -17.22 0.92
CA GLY A 245 -5.94 -18.05 -0.28
C GLY A 245 -4.81 -17.76 -1.27
N THR A 246 -4.51 -16.47 -1.51
CA THR A 246 -3.42 -16.03 -2.39
C THR A 246 -2.06 -16.54 -1.91
N ILE A 247 -1.74 -16.34 -0.63
CA ILE A 247 -0.48 -16.82 -0.05
C ILE A 247 -0.40 -18.34 -0.19
N LYS A 248 -1.46 -19.08 0.18
CA LYS A 248 -1.49 -20.55 0.10
C LYS A 248 -1.24 -21.07 -1.32
N ASN A 249 -1.91 -20.49 -2.31
CA ASN A 249 -1.76 -20.89 -3.71
C ASN A 249 -0.32 -20.68 -4.22
N GLN A 250 0.40 -19.70 -3.65
CA GLN A 250 1.74 -19.33 -4.09
C GLN A 250 2.86 -19.92 -3.22
N LEU A 251 2.52 -20.62 -2.13
CA LEU A 251 3.52 -21.24 -1.24
C LEU A 251 4.49 -22.14 -2.00
N GLN A 252 4.03 -22.88 -3.01
CA GLN A 252 4.91 -23.76 -3.79
C GLN A 252 6.00 -22.97 -4.54
N GLY A 253 5.67 -21.81 -5.11
CA GLY A 253 6.60 -20.95 -5.83
C GLY A 253 7.54 -20.15 -4.94
N LEU A 254 7.11 -19.79 -3.72
CA LEU A 254 7.92 -18.98 -2.81
C LEU A 254 9.10 -19.76 -2.19
N GLN A 255 10.25 -19.11 -2.02
CA GLN A 255 11.39 -19.72 -1.34
C GLN A 255 11.11 -19.93 0.16
N LYS A 256 11.64 -21.02 0.74
CA LYS A 256 11.46 -21.32 2.17
C LYS A 256 11.97 -20.18 3.08
N SER A 257 13.06 -19.53 2.69
CA SER A 257 13.64 -18.38 3.42
C SER A 257 12.68 -17.20 3.58
N LEU A 258 11.63 -17.10 2.77
CA LEU A 258 10.62 -16.05 2.88
C LEU A 258 9.57 -16.32 3.95
N MET A 259 9.44 -17.57 4.42
CA MET A 259 8.35 -17.97 5.33
C MET A 259 8.43 -17.27 6.68
N VAL A 260 9.62 -16.93 7.15
CA VAL A 260 9.80 -16.11 8.37
C VAL A 260 9.13 -14.74 8.24
N TYR A 261 9.23 -14.11 7.06
CA TYR A 261 8.61 -12.82 6.77
C TYR A 261 7.10 -12.93 6.57
N ILE A 262 6.64 -14.00 5.91
CA ILE A 262 5.21 -14.30 5.80
C ILE A 262 4.58 -14.51 7.18
N ALA A 263 5.23 -15.29 8.04
CA ALA A 263 4.78 -15.51 9.41
C ALA A 263 4.77 -14.21 10.22
N GLU A 264 5.77 -13.35 10.04
CA GLU A 264 5.82 -12.04 10.66
C GLU A 264 4.64 -11.14 10.23
N ILE A 265 4.25 -11.17 8.94
CA ILE A 265 3.08 -10.42 8.44
C ILE A 265 1.80 -10.87 9.16
N TYR A 266 1.54 -12.18 9.22
CA TYR A 266 0.40 -12.74 9.95
C TYR A 266 0.45 -12.39 11.44
N PHE A 267 1.62 -12.51 12.07
CA PHE A 267 1.79 -12.22 13.49
C PHE A 267 1.53 -10.75 13.81
N ARG A 268 2.02 -9.83 12.97
CA ARG A 268 1.77 -8.39 13.10
C ARG A 268 0.29 -8.05 12.91
N ALA A 269 -0.38 -8.68 11.96
CA ALA A 269 -1.82 -8.53 11.73
C ALA A 269 -2.61 -9.04 12.94
N TRP A 270 -2.36 -10.28 13.37
CA TRP A 270 -2.99 -10.90 14.55
C TRP A 270 -2.82 -10.03 15.80
N LYS A 271 -1.61 -9.55 16.08
CA LYS A 271 -1.31 -8.75 17.27
C LYS A 271 -2.13 -7.44 17.35
N LYS A 272 -2.50 -6.86 16.20
CA LYS A 272 -3.27 -5.61 16.13
C LYS A 272 -4.78 -5.84 16.01
N ALA A 273 -5.19 -7.06 15.67
CA ALA A 273 -6.57 -7.37 15.40
C ALA A 273 -7.42 -7.50 16.67
N SER A 274 -8.70 -7.24 16.53
CA SER A 274 -9.72 -7.45 17.57
C SER A 274 -11.05 -7.87 16.94
N GLY A 275 -11.97 -8.36 17.77
CA GLY A 275 -13.32 -8.78 17.35
C GLY A 275 -13.29 -9.79 16.18
N LYS A 276 -14.18 -9.59 15.20
CA LYS A 276 -14.33 -10.49 14.04
C LYS A 276 -13.07 -10.61 13.18
N ILE A 277 -12.24 -9.56 13.11
CA ILE A 277 -10.97 -9.60 12.35
C ILE A 277 -10.00 -10.58 13.02
N LEU A 278 -9.88 -10.52 14.36
CA LEU A 278 -9.06 -11.45 15.13
C LEU A 278 -9.54 -12.89 14.95
N GLU A 279 -10.85 -13.13 15.09
CA GLU A 279 -11.46 -14.45 14.89
C GLU A 279 -11.17 -15.00 13.49
N THR A 280 -11.24 -14.17 12.45
CA THR A 280 -10.95 -14.58 11.07
C THR A 280 -9.48 -14.93 10.89
N ILE A 281 -8.56 -14.11 11.40
CA ILE A 281 -7.12 -14.40 11.32
C ILE A 281 -6.78 -15.70 12.05
N GLU A 282 -7.35 -15.91 13.24
CA GLU A 282 -7.07 -17.09 14.04
C GLU A 282 -7.65 -18.37 13.41
N ASN A 283 -8.94 -18.38 13.09
CA ASN A 283 -9.64 -19.59 12.65
C ASN A 283 -9.43 -19.89 11.16
N ASP A 284 -9.49 -18.87 10.29
CA ASP A 284 -9.44 -19.07 8.84
C ASP A 284 -8.01 -19.05 8.28
N CYS A 285 -7.03 -18.54 9.05
CA CYS A 285 -5.64 -18.44 8.58
C CYS A 285 -4.66 -19.25 9.44
N ILE A 286 -4.49 -18.91 10.73
CA ILE A 286 -3.47 -19.54 11.58
C ILE A 286 -3.81 -21.02 11.82
N GLN A 287 -5.06 -21.32 12.19
CA GLN A 287 -5.50 -22.70 12.41
C GLN A 287 -5.48 -23.52 11.11
N ASP A 288 -5.73 -22.89 9.95
CA ASP A 288 -5.56 -23.55 8.66
C ASP A 288 -4.11 -23.99 8.43
N PHE A 289 -3.12 -23.14 8.71
CA PHE A 289 -1.71 -23.55 8.69
C PHE A 289 -1.42 -24.67 9.68
N MET A 290 -1.97 -24.62 10.89
CA MET A 290 -1.79 -25.69 11.89
C MET A 290 -2.39 -27.02 11.40
N PHE A 291 -3.58 -26.97 10.80
CA PHE A 291 -4.23 -28.14 10.23
C PHE A 291 -3.37 -28.75 9.12
N HIS A 292 -2.87 -27.93 8.19
CA HIS A 292 -2.00 -28.39 7.11
C HIS A 292 -0.63 -28.87 7.62
N GLY A 293 -0.09 -28.26 8.67
CA GLY A 293 1.13 -28.72 9.32
C GLY A 293 1.03 -30.14 9.89
N ILE A 294 -0.17 -30.56 10.31
CA ILE A 294 -0.46 -31.91 10.76
C ILE A 294 -0.72 -32.87 9.57
N HIS A 295 -1.48 -32.44 8.57
CA HIS A 295 -2.04 -33.36 7.56
C HIS A 295 -1.28 -33.42 6.23
N LEU A 296 -0.41 -32.46 5.92
CA LEU A 296 0.35 -32.49 4.67
C LEU A 296 1.32 -33.68 4.63
N PRO A 297 1.40 -34.42 3.51
CA PRO A 297 2.47 -35.40 3.30
C PRO A 297 3.84 -34.71 3.37
N ARG A 298 4.85 -35.35 3.97
CA ARG A 298 6.21 -34.82 4.10
C ARG A 298 6.89 -34.57 2.76
N ARG A 299 6.50 -35.34 1.75
CA ARG A 299 6.93 -35.16 0.35
C ARG A 299 6.33 -33.94 -0.33
N SER A 300 5.34 -33.29 0.28
CA SER A 300 4.73 -32.09 -0.28
C SER A 300 5.75 -30.95 -0.36
N PRO A 301 5.84 -30.22 -1.49
CA PRO A 301 6.79 -29.12 -1.66
C PRO A 301 6.51 -27.94 -0.71
N VAL A 302 5.35 -27.91 -0.07
CA VAL A 302 4.95 -26.85 0.87
C VAL A 302 4.99 -27.28 2.33
N HIS A 303 5.20 -28.57 2.64
CA HIS A 303 5.18 -29.07 4.03
C HIS A 303 6.23 -28.35 4.91
N SER A 304 7.48 -28.25 4.42
CA SER A 304 8.56 -27.57 5.16
C SER A 304 8.33 -26.06 5.30
N LYS A 305 7.55 -25.45 4.39
CA LYS A 305 7.22 -24.02 4.42
C LYS A 305 6.14 -23.71 5.45
N VAL A 306 5.10 -24.53 5.52
CA VAL A 306 4.05 -24.45 6.55
C VAL A 306 4.65 -24.63 7.95
N ARG A 307 5.54 -25.63 8.12
CA ARG A 307 6.32 -25.83 9.35
C ARG A 307 7.09 -24.56 9.76
N GLU A 308 7.75 -23.91 8.81
CA GLU A 308 8.52 -22.68 9.06
C GLU A 308 7.63 -21.50 9.47
N VAL A 309 6.42 -21.40 8.92
CA VAL A 309 5.45 -20.39 9.36
C VAL A 309 5.02 -20.63 10.81
N LEU A 310 4.70 -21.87 11.16
CA LEU A 310 4.26 -22.23 12.51
C LEU A 310 5.35 -22.08 13.56
N SER A 311 6.60 -22.45 13.21
CA SER A 311 7.73 -22.33 14.13
C SER A 311 7.91 -20.89 14.62
N TYR A 312 7.65 -19.89 13.76
CA TYR A 312 7.69 -18.48 14.15
C TYR A 312 6.77 -18.20 15.33
N PHE A 313 5.51 -18.64 15.29
CA PHE A 313 4.55 -18.43 16.38
C PHE A 313 4.97 -19.13 17.66
N HIS A 314 5.51 -20.35 17.57
CA HIS A 314 6.02 -21.08 18.74
C HIS A 314 7.20 -20.35 19.41
N HIS A 315 8.10 -19.76 18.64
CA HIS A 315 9.20 -18.97 19.19
C HIS A 315 8.72 -17.68 19.88
N GLN A 316 7.62 -17.07 19.41
CA GLN A 316 7.06 -15.85 20.03
C GLN A 316 6.40 -16.09 21.40
N LYS A 317 6.07 -17.34 21.72
CA LYS A 317 5.42 -17.75 22.96
C LYS A 317 6.08 -17.19 24.23
N LYS A 318 7.42 -17.14 24.27
CA LYS A 318 8.18 -16.67 25.44
C LYS A 318 8.31 -15.15 25.53
N VAL A 319 8.01 -14.43 24.45
CA VAL A 319 8.36 -13.00 24.30
C VAL A 319 7.12 -12.12 24.25
N ARG A 320 5.95 -12.67 23.90
CA ARG A 320 4.74 -11.90 23.59
C ARG A 320 3.53 -12.45 24.34
N GLN A 321 2.84 -11.57 25.06
CA GLN A 321 1.58 -11.89 25.74
C GLN A 321 0.49 -12.30 24.73
N GLY A 322 -0.41 -13.18 25.15
CA GLY A 322 -1.56 -13.65 24.36
C GLY A 322 -1.23 -14.79 23.38
N VAL A 323 0.05 -15.03 23.06
CA VAL A 323 0.43 -16.11 22.14
C VAL A 323 0.13 -17.48 22.74
N GLU A 324 0.42 -17.70 24.02
CA GLU A 324 0.09 -18.97 24.69
C GLU A 324 -1.41 -19.27 24.64
N GLU A 325 -2.25 -18.29 24.94
CA GLU A 325 -3.71 -18.41 24.88
C GLU A 325 -4.19 -18.78 23.47
N MET A 326 -3.73 -18.05 22.45
CA MET A 326 -4.10 -18.30 21.06
C MET A 326 -3.65 -19.69 20.61
N LEU A 327 -2.41 -20.10 20.91
CA LEU A 327 -1.92 -21.44 20.59
C LEU A 327 -2.76 -22.52 21.28
N TYR A 328 -3.12 -22.32 22.55
CA TYR A 328 -3.99 -23.25 23.27
C TYR A 328 -5.37 -23.38 22.62
N ARG A 329 -6.05 -22.26 22.32
CA ARG A 329 -7.37 -22.28 21.66
C ARG A 329 -7.30 -22.96 20.29
N LEU A 330 -6.31 -22.62 19.48
CA LEU A 330 -6.23 -23.08 18.09
C LEU A 330 -5.76 -24.53 17.95
N TYR A 331 -4.87 -25.03 18.83
CA TYR A 331 -4.46 -26.43 18.78
C TYR A 331 -5.47 -27.40 19.39
N LYS A 332 -6.26 -26.97 20.38
CA LYS A 332 -7.22 -27.81 21.11
C LYS A 332 -8.09 -28.72 20.22
N PRO A 333 -8.71 -28.24 19.11
CA PRO A 333 -9.56 -29.10 18.28
C PRO A 333 -8.79 -30.04 17.32
N ILE A 334 -7.49 -29.80 17.08
CA ILE A 334 -6.75 -30.45 15.97
C ILE A 334 -5.58 -31.32 16.44
N LEU A 335 -4.80 -30.88 17.42
CA LEU A 335 -3.54 -31.52 17.78
C LEU A 335 -3.75 -32.91 18.37
N TRP A 336 -4.65 -33.01 19.35
CA TRP A 336 -4.97 -34.28 20.02
C TRP A 336 -5.57 -35.31 19.08
N ARG A 337 -6.36 -34.86 18.09
CA ARG A 337 -6.88 -35.73 17.03
C ARG A 337 -5.77 -36.21 16.11
N GLY A 338 -4.82 -35.32 15.77
CA GLY A 338 -3.64 -35.66 14.98
C GLY A 338 -2.75 -36.72 15.64
N LEU A 339 -2.49 -36.59 16.94
CA LEU A 339 -1.70 -37.58 17.71
C LEU A 339 -2.36 -38.97 17.75
N LYS A 340 -3.69 -39.02 17.69
CA LYS A 340 -4.50 -40.26 17.72
C LYS A 340 -4.92 -40.73 16.31
N ALA A 341 -4.41 -40.11 15.25
CA ALA A 341 -4.79 -40.42 13.88
C ALA A 341 -4.35 -41.84 13.46
N ARG A 342 -5.11 -42.50 12.58
CA ARG A 342 -4.72 -43.82 12.03
C ARG A 342 -3.48 -43.74 11.14
N ASN A 343 -3.30 -42.65 10.42
CA ASN A 343 -2.16 -42.41 9.55
C ASN A 343 -0.90 -42.09 10.38
N SER A 344 0.17 -42.86 10.19
CA SER A 344 1.44 -42.71 10.93
C SER A 344 2.16 -41.39 10.64
N GLU A 345 2.06 -40.87 9.41
CA GLU A 345 2.66 -39.59 9.02
C GLU A 345 1.95 -38.42 9.71
N VAL A 346 0.62 -38.47 9.76
CA VAL A 346 -0.20 -37.48 10.50
C VAL A 346 0.15 -37.48 11.99
N ARG A 347 0.27 -38.66 12.62
CA ARG A 347 0.71 -38.77 14.02
C ARG A 347 2.10 -38.18 14.22
N SER A 348 3.05 -38.51 13.34
CA SER A 348 4.43 -38.06 13.46
C SER A 348 4.55 -36.53 13.25
N ASN A 349 3.78 -35.96 12.34
CA ASN A 349 3.72 -34.51 12.14
C ASN A 349 3.07 -33.79 13.32
N ALA A 350 1.96 -34.33 13.86
CA ALA A 350 1.33 -33.80 15.07
C ALA A 350 2.28 -33.85 16.28
N ALA A 351 3.00 -34.95 16.48
CA ALA A 351 4.01 -35.08 17.53
C ALA A 351 5.13 -34.05 17.39
N LEU A 352 5.62 -33.81 16.17
CA LEU A 352 6.66 -32.82 15.93
C LEU A 352 6.20 -31.40 16.25
N LEU A 353 5.01 -31.00 15.77
CA LEU A 353 4.43 -29.69 16.11
C LEU A 353 4.15 -29.56 17.60
N PHE A 354 3.73 -30.65 18.25
CA PHE A 354 3.50 -30.66 19.68
C PHE A 354 4.80 -30.40 20.46
N VAL A 355 5.90 -31.07 20.09
CA VAL A 355 7.23 -30.83 20.69
C VAL A 355 7.66 -29.36 20.51
N GLU A 356 7.45 -28.79 19.31
CA GLU A 356 7.80 -27.40 19.01
C GLU A 356 6.95 -26.40 19.83
N ALA A 357 5.66 -26.71 20.08
CA ALA A 357 4.75 -25.85 20.83
C ALA A 357 4.78 -26.07 22.36
N PHE A 358 5.34 -27.19 22.83
CA PHE A 358 5.26 -27.64 24.23
C PHE A 358 5.87 -26.62 25.22
N PRO A 359 5.28 -26.46 26.42
CA PRO A 359 3.96 -26.92 26.85
C PRO A 359 2.84 -26.01 26.33
N ILE A 360 1.71 -26.54 25.87
CA ILE A 360 0.59 -25.68 25.43
C ILE A 360 -0.19 -25.24 26.69
N ARG A 361 -0.23 -23.93 26.97
CA ARG A 361 -0.75 -23.41 28.23
C ARG A 361 -2.00 -22.57 28.03
N ASP A 362 -3.00 -22.77 28.89
CA ASP A 362 -4.14 -21.87 29.06
C ASP A 362 -3.85 -20.87 30.20
N PRO A 363 -3.57 -19.60 29.92
CA PRO A 363 -3.21 -18.64 30.97
C PRO A 363 -4.33 -18.37 31.98
N ASN A 364 -5.55 -18.86 31.74
CA ASN A 364 -6.68 -18.71 32.67
C ASN A 364 -6.72 -19.81 33.75
N LEU A 365 -5.95 -20.89 33.60
CA LEU A 365 -5.90 -21.96 34.60
C LEU A 365 -5.07 -21.56 35.81
N HIS A 366 -5.47 -22.04 36.98
CA HIS A 366 -4.66 -21.89 38.19
C HIS A 366 -3.37 -22.72 38.10
N ALA A 367 -2.32 -22.33 38.82
CA ALA A 367 -1.00 -22.98 38.73
C ALA A 367 -1.06 -24.50 38.95
N ILE A 368 -1.85 -24.98 39.92
CA ILE A 368 -2.00 -26.41 40.22
C ILE A 368 -2.67 -27.16 39.06
N GLU A 369 -3.70 -26.56 38.44
CA GLU A 369 -4.41 -27.14 37.30
C GLU A 369 -3.50 -27.15 36.06
N MET A 370 -2.71 -26.10 35.89
CA MET A 370 -1.71 -26.01 34.83
C MET A 370 -0.65 -27.10 34.96
N ASP A 371 -0.14 -27.35 36.17
CA ASP A 371 0.84 -28.41 36.42
C ASP A 371 0.26 -29.79 36.10
N SER A 372 -1.01 -30.04 36.50
CA SER A 372 -1.72 -31.27 36.13
C SER A 372 -1.88 -31.40 34.61
N GLU A 373 -2.21 -30.32 33.91
CA GLU A 373 -2.39 -30.34 32.46
C GLU A 373 -1.07 -30.53 31.70
N ILE A 374 0.02 -29.93 32.18
CA ILE A 374 1.36 -30.14 31.65
C ILE A 374 1.79 -31.60 31.85
N GLN A 375 1.45 -32.21 32.99
CA GLN A 375 1.73 -33.62 33.24
C GLN A 375 1.00 -34.53 32.26
N LYS A 376 -0.29 -34.30 32.00
CA LYS A 376 -1.06 -35.04 30.97
C LYS A 376 -0.46 -34.87 29.58
N GLN A 377 -0.05 -33.65 29.23
CA GLN A 377 0.62 -33.35 27.97
C GLN A 377 1.94 -34.11 27.82
N PHE A 378 2.71 -34.23 28.89
CA PHE A 378 3.96 -35.00 28.91
C PHE A 378 3.70 -36.50 28.69
N GLU A 379 2.67 -37.05 29.33
CA GLU A 379 2.28 -38.46 29.16
C GLU A 379 1.83 -38.76 27.72
N GLU A 380 1.02 -37.90 27.11
CA GLU A 380 0.61 -38.02 25.69
C GLU A 380 1.82 -37.92 24.74
N LEU A 381 2.78 -37.03 25.04
CA LEU A 381 4.01 -36.90 24.25
C LEU A 381 4.87 -38.18 24.33
N TYR A 382 5.05 -38.72 25.53
CA TYR A 382 5.82 -39.94 25.76
C TYR A 382 5.18 -41.14 25.05
N GLY A 383 3.86 -41.31 25.20
CA GLY A 383 3.11 -42.37 24.51
C GLY A 383 3.22 -42.29 22.98
N SER A 384 3.20 -41.06 22.43
CA SER A 384 3.34 -40.82 21.00
C SER A 384 4.74 -41.17 20.47
N LEU A 385 5.80 -40.88 21.21
CA LEU A 385 7.17 -41.20 20.82
C LEU A 385 7.48 -42.70 20.89
N VAL A 386 6.86 -43.43 21.82
CA VAL A 386 7.00 -44.89 21.94
C VAL A 386 6.31 -45.63 20.80
N CYS A 387 5.21 -45.08 20.24
CA CYS A 387 4.44 -45.68 19.13
C CYS A 387 4.96 -45.33 17.71
N VAL A 388 6.04 -44.55 17.59
CA VAL A 388 6.65 -44.15 16.30
C VAL A 388 7.81 -45.08 15.89
N LYS A 389 8.06 -46.16 16.65
CA LYS A 389 8.97 -47.25 16.26
C LYS A 389 8.30 -48.28 15.36
#